data_AF-A0A935I1B6-F1
#
_entry.id   AF-A0A935I1B6-F1
#
_cell.length_a   1.000
_cell.length_b   1.000
_cell.length_c   1.000
_cell.angle_alpha   90.00
_cell.angle_beta   90.00
_cell.angle_gamma   90.00
#
_symmetry.space_group_name_H-M   'P 1'
#
loop_
_entity.id
_entity.type
_entity.pdbx_description
1 polymer ?
#
loop_
_entity_poly.entity_id
_entity_poly.type
_entity_poly.pdbx_seq_one_letter_code
_entity_poly.pdbx_strand_id
1 'polypeptide(L)'
;MESGKARSSSEVPSMCNSVFDKSICYATTWGSSQVFKTSNHGDTWNITSNNSGSGWGSDLCREDPTLVLTGNYGSQAYLTTNGGATFFNVNTGLSEAGQVLWFRKRILGSICRQDFFIN
;
A
#
# COMPACT_ATOMS: atom_id res chain seq x y z
N MET A 1 -23.04 -1.93 -13.55
CA MET A 1 -21.94 -2.31 -12.64
C MET A 1 -21.25 -1.01 -12.28
N GLU A 2 -21.60 -0.43 -11.14
CA GLU A 2 -21.15 0.93 -10.78
C GLU A 2 -19.65 0.93 -10.44
N SER A 3 -18.94 1.92 -10.96
CA SER A 3 -17.51 2.14 -10.69
C SER A 3 -17.33 2.48 -9.20
N GLY A 4 -16.82 1.50 -8.45
CA GLY A 4 -16.59 1.58 -7.01
C GLY A 4 -15.48 2.56 -6.65
N LYS A 5 -15.77 3.86 -6.65
CA LYS A 5 -15.02 4.82 -5.83
C LYS A 5 -15.11 4.38 -4.37
N ALA A 6 -14.15 4.73 -3.51
CA ALA A 6 -14.12 4.39 -2.08
C ALA A 6 -15.29 5.04 -1.29
N ARG A 7 -16.54 4.68 -1.64
CA ARG A 7 -17.79 5.28 -1.17
C ARG A 7 -18.29 4.69 0.14
N SER A 8 -17.61 3.68 0.68
CA SER A 8 -18.00 2.99 1.92
C SER A 8 -17.05 3.22 3.10
N SER A 9 -16.06 4.10 2.96
CA SER A 9 -15.18 4.46 4.07
C SER A 9 -15.40 5.90 4.47
N SER A 10 -15.47 6.15 5.78
CA SER A 10 -15.55 7.50 6.35
C SER A 10 -14.47 8.42 5.78
N GLU A 11 -13.25 7.90 5.56
CA GLU A 11 -12.08 8.69 5.13
C GLU A 11 -11.11 7.86 4.27
N VAL A 12 -10.32 8.58 3.45
CA VAL A 12 -9.16 8.05 2.70
C VAL A 12 -7.90 8.73 3.24
N PRO A 13 -7.27 8.18 4.31
CA PRO A 13 -6.18 8.86 5.00
C PRO A 13 -4.84 8.83 4.25
N SER A 14 -4.64 7.90 3.32
CA SER A 14 -3.39 7.81 2.56
C SER A 14 -3.58 7.30 1.15
N MET A 15 -2.79 7.85 0.23
CA MET A 15 -2.63 7.36 -1.14
C MET A 15 -1.14 7.37 -1.51
N CYS A 16 -0.72 6.42 -2.35
CA CYS A 16 0.61 6.37 -2.93
C CYS A 16 0.55 5.96 -4.40
N ASN A 17 1.39 6.57 -5.24
CA ASN A 17 1.43 6.31 -6.68
C ASN A 17 2.85 5.99 -7.13
N SER A 18 2.97 5.29 -8.26
CA SER A 18 4.26 5.06 -8.91
C SER A 18 4.74 6.32 -9.62
N VAL A 19 6.07 6.54 -9.59
CA VAL A 19 6.73 7.60 -10.35
C VAL A 19 6.93 7.21 -11.81
N PHE A 20 7.09 5.91 -12.09
CA PHE A 20 7.36 5.38 -13.43
C PHE A 20 6.07 4.98 -14.15
N ASP A 21 5.03 4.58 -13.41
CA ASP A 21 3.71 4.29 -13.96
C ASP A 21 2.62 5.08 -13.24
N LYS A 22 2.24 6.20 -13.85
CA LYS A 22 1.22 7.12 -13.29
C LYS A 22 -0.20 6.54 -13.36
N SER A 23 -0.40 5.40 -14.01
CA SER A 23 -1.71 4.73 -14.01
C SER A 23 -1.96 4.01 -12.67
N ILE A 24 -0.90 3.66 -11.94
CA ILE A 24 -0.95 2.89 -10.71
C ILE A 24 -0.98 3.81 -9.49
N CYS A 25 -2.04 3.66 -8.69
CA CYS A 25 -2.15 4.28 -7.38
C CYS A 25 -2.85 3.32 -6.41
N TYR A 26 -2.45 3.37 -5.15
CA TYR A 26 -3.07 2.64 -4.05
C TYR A 26 -3.62 3.63 -3.04
N ALA A 27 -4.71 3.24 -2.39
CA ALA A 27 -5.36 4.03 -1.35
C ALA A 27 -5.76 3.15 -0.18
N THR A 28 -5.58 3.65 1.04
CA THR A 28 -6.12 3.04 2.25
C THR A 28 -7.38 3.76 2.70
N THR A 29 -8.22 3.06 3.45
CA THR A 29 -9.48 3.58 3.96
C THR A 29 -9.54 3.46 5.48
N TRP A 30 -10.09 4.46 6.17
CA TRP A 30 -10.25 4.42 7.63
C TRP A 30 -11.43 3.54 8.08
N GLY A 31 -12.60 3.75 7.47
CA GLY A 31 -13.86 3.10 7.86
C GLY A 31 -13.98 1.65 7.39
N SER A 32 -13.12 1.24 6.47
CA SER A 32 -12.99 -0.15 6.05
C SER A 32 -11.53 -0.54 6.02
N SER A 33 -11.22 -1.79 6.38
CA SER A 33 -9.86 -2.33 6.35
C SER A 33 -9.34 -2.61 4.92
N GLN A 34 -9.96 -2.00 3.92
CA GLN A 34 -9.70 -2.25 2.51
C GLN A 34 -8.49 -1.47 2.02
N VAL A 35 -7.78 -2.07 1.09
CA VAL A 35 -6.80 -1.38 0.24
C VAL A 35 -7.38 -1.37 -1.16
N PHE A 36 -7.43 -0.18 -1.75
CA PHE A 36 -7.90 0.02 -3.12
C PHE A 36 -6.71 0.22 -4.05
N LYS A 37 -6.84 -0.24 -5.29
CA LYS A 37 -5.88 -0.04 -6.37
C LYS A 37 -6.59 0.49 -7.61
N THR A 38 -5.96 1.43 -8.29
CA THR A 38 -6.28 1.81 -9.67
C THR A 38 -5.10 1.46 -10.59
N SER A 39 -5.41 1.20 -11.85
CA SER A 39 -4.45 1.01 -12.94
C SER A 39 -4.86 1.82 -14.17
N ASN A 40 -5.69 2.85 -13.97
CA ASN A 40 -6.23 3.70 -15.02
C ASN A 40 -6.42 5.14 -14.52
N HIS A 41 -5.36 5.68 -13.90
CA HIS A 41 -5.30 7.08 -13.49
C HIS A 41 -6.40 7.52 -12.51
N GLY A 42 -6.99 6.57 -11.77
CA GLY A 42 -8.05 6.84 -10.80
C GLY A 42 -9.46 6.85 -11.39
N ASP A 43 -9.65 6.51 -12.66
CA ASP A 43 -10.97 6.39 -13.29
C ASP A 43 -11.80 5.30 -12.60
N THR A 44 -11.16 4.18 -12.26
CA THR A 44 -11.76 3.08 -11.49
C THR A 44 -10.84 2.60 -10.38
N TRP A 45 -11.44 2.14 -9.28
CA TRP A 45 -10.73 1.61 -8.12
C TRP A 45 -11.29 0.24 -7.77
N ASN A 46 -10.40 -0.72 -7.54
CA ASN A 46 -10.75 -2.09 -7.18
C ASN A 46 -10.17 -2.41 -5.80
N ILE A 47 -10.91 -3.17 -5.00
CA ILE A 47 -10.39 -3.69 -3.73
C ILE A 47 -9.32 -4.73 -4.06
N THR A 48 -8.08 -4.49 -3.61
CA THR A 48 -6.95 -5.40 -3.81
C THR A 48 -6.66 -6.21 -2.55
N SER A 49 -7.05 -5.72 -1.38
CA SER A 49 -7.02 -6.50 -0.14
C SER A 49 -8.07 -6.04 0.86
N ASN A 50 -8.39 -6.94 1.78
CA ASN A 50 -9.13 -6.66 3.00
C ASN A 50 -8.18 -6.98 4.17
N ASN A 51 -7.31 -6.03 4.51
CA ASN A 51 -6.42 -6.13 5.66
C ASN A 51 -7.26 -6.05 6.97
N SER A 52 -6.63 -5.94 8.14
CA SER A 52 -7.37 -5.67 9.38
C SER A 52 -7.09 -4.28 9.96
N GLY A 53 -8.09 -3.75 10.65
CA GLY A 53 -8.08 -2.42 11.25
C GLY A 53 -8.24 -1.28 10.25
N SER A 54 -8.34 -0.06 10.77
CA SER A 54 -8.52 1.15 9.98
C SER A 54 -7.24 1.51 9.25
N GLY A 55 -7.25 1.53 7.92
CA GLY A 55 -6.11 1.95 7.11
C GLY A 55 -5.67 3.36 7.45
N TRP A 56 -4.36 3.62 7.48
CA TRP A 56 -3.79 4.90 7.90
C TRP A 56 -2.65 5.37 7.01
N GLY A 57 -1.74 4.47 6.64
CA GLY A 57 -0.56 4.80 5.85
C GLY A 57 -0.42 3.88 4.64
N SER A 58 0.16 4.41 3.57
CA SER A 58 0.56 3.65 2.40
C SER A 58 1.88 4.17 1.85
N ASP A 59 2.68 3.25 1.33
CA ASP A 59 3.85 3.59 0.53
C ASP A 59 4.12 2.58 -0.56
N LEU A 60 4.66 3.04 -1.68
CA LEU A 60 5.00 2.28 -2.85
C LEU A 60 6.50 2.46 -3.15
N CYS A 61 7.13 1.35 -3.50
CA CYS A 61 8.52 1.31 -3.95
C CYS A 61 8.68 2.10 -5.24
N ARG A 62 9.65 3.01 -5.28
CA ARG A 62 9.81 3.91 -6.42
C ARG A 62 10.18 3.13 -7.68
N GLU A 63 11.12 2.20 -7.57
CA GLU A 63 11.70 1.42 -8.66
C GLU A 63 10.88 0.19 -9.06
N ASP A 64 10.08 -0.37 -8.14
CA ASP A 64 9.21 -1.52 -8.37
C ASP A 64 7.76 -1.24 -7.91
N PRO A 65 6.84 -0.87 -8.81
CA PRO A 65 5.46 -0.55 -8.44
C PRO A 65 4.63 -1.74 -7.94
N THR A 66 5.20 -2.95 -7.95
CA THR A 66 4.56 -4.16 -7.40
C THR A 66 4.79 -4.31 -5.89
N LEU A 67 5.81 -3.62 -5.36
CA LEU A 67 6.17 -3.60 -3.95
C LEU A 67 5.47 -2.44 -3.23
N VAL A 68 4.48 -2.75 -2.41
CA VAL A 68 3.65 -1.76 -1.71
C VAL A 68 3.49 -2.16 -0.25
N LEU A 69 3.65 -1.18 0.62
CA LEU A 69 3.43 -1.28 2.04
C LEU A 69 2.19 -0.48 2.42
N THR A 70 1.36 -1.08 3.26
CA THR A 70 0.20 -0.40 3.87
C THR A 70 0.24 -0.60 5.37
N GLY A 71 -0.35 0.31 6.12
CA GLY A 71 -0.41 0.25 7.57
C GLY A 71 -1.74 0.73 8.09
N ASN A 72 -2.12 0.21 9.25
CA ASN A 72 -3.33 0.59 9.94
C ASN A 72 -3.04 1.54 11.11
N TYR A 73 -4.12 2.12 11.65
CA TYR A 73 -4.12 2.81 12.92
C TYR A 73 -4.02 1.77 14.03
N GLY A 74 -2.77 1.50 14.44
CA GLY A 74 -2.42 0.44 15.36
C GLY A 74 -1.03 -0.10 15.08
N SER A 75 -0.82 -1.38 15.38
CA SER A 75 0.47 -2.05 15.24
C SER A 75 0.58 -2.93 14.00
N GLN A 76 -0.34 -2.81 13.03
CA GLN A 76 -0.32 -3.67 11.83
C GLN A 76 0.18 -2.95 10.56
N ALA A 77 1.16 -3.57 9.91
CA ALA A 77 1.65 -3.26 8.58
C ALA A 77 1.57 -4.49 7.68
N TYR A 78 1.31 -4.26 6.39
CA TYR A 78 1.15 -5.27 5.38
C TYR A 78 1.96 -4.92 4.14
N LEU A 79 2.68 -5.90 3.61
CA LEU A 79 3.52 -5.78 2.42
C LEU A 79 2.97 -6.68 1.31
N THR A 80 2.87 -6.15 0.11
CA THR A 80 2.75 -6.93 -1.13
C THR A 80 4.04 -6.79 -1.92
N THR A 81 4.46 -7.87 -2.58
CA THR A 81 5.57 -7.92 -3.55
C THR A 81 5.08 -8.28 -4.96
N ASN A 82 3.76 -8.37 -5.17
CA ASN A 82 3.14 -8.83 -6.41
C ASN A 82 1.97 -7.93 -6.85
N GLY A 83 2.10 -6.62 -6.60
CA GLY A 83 1.16 -5.61 -7.08
C GLY A 83 -0.23 -5.72 -6.48
N GLY A 84 -0.32 -6.23 -5.25
CA GLY A 84 -1.55 -6.31 -4.47
C GLY A 84 -2.33 -7.60 -4.65
N ALA A 85 -1.78 -8.61 -5.35
CA ALA A 85 -2.43 -9.92 -5.44
C ALA A 85 -2.45 -10.64 -4.08
N THR A 86 -1.42 -10.47 -3.25
CA THR A 86 -1.37 -10.97 -1.87
C THR A 86 -0.66 -10.00 -0.94
N PHE A 87 -1.10 -9.93 0.32
CA PHE A 87 -0.47 -9.12 1.36
C PHE A 87 -0.02 -9.98 2.54
N PHE A 88 1.19 -9.73 3.03
CA PHE A 88 1.78 -10.39 4.18
C PHE A 88 1.91 -9.42 5.34
N ASN A 89 1.59 -9.87 6.55
CA ASN A 89 1.78 -9.06 7.73
C ASN A 89 3.28 -8.95 8.10
N VAL A 90 3.77 -7.74 8.37
CA VAL A 90 5.19 -7.46 8.62
C VAL A 90 5.44 -6.76 9.96
N ASN A 91 4.66 -7.08 10.99
CA ASN A 91 4.67 -6.36 12.28
C ASN A 91 5.86 -6.68 13.20
N THR A 92 6.75 -7.59 12.80
CA THR A 92 7.79 -8.10 13.70
C THR A 92 8.79 -6.99 14.09
N GLY A 93 8.83 -6.66 15.38
CA GLY A 93 9.78 -5.69 15.94
C GLY A 93 9.33 -4.23 15.97
N LEU A 94 8.04 -3.94 15.74
CA LEU A 94 7.47 -2.58 15.75
C LEU A 94 6.17 -2.53 16.57
N SER A 95 6.02 -1.53 17.45
CA SER A 95 4.94 -1.49 18.46
C SER A 95 3.91 -0.36 18.31
N GLU A 96 3.95 0.49 17.27
CA GLU A 96 3.12 1.71 17.22
C GLU A 96 2.56 2.07 15.83
N ALA A 97 1.60 3.01 15.82
CA ALA A 97 1.00 3.59 14.61
C ALA A 97 2.00 4.53 13.92
N GLY A 98 2.32 4.28 12.63
CA GLY A 98 3.34 5.03 11.88
C GLY A 98 4.37 4.17 11.13
N GLN A 99 4.18 2.85 11.12
CA GLN A 99 5.12 1.85 10.58
C GLN A 99 5.53 2.10 9.12
N VAL A 100 4.64 2.65 8.29
CA VAL A 100 4.91 2.90 6.86
C VAL A 100 6.10 3.85 6.66
N LEU A 101 6.26 4.87 7.52
CA LEU A 101 7.39 5.81 7.47
C LEU A 101 8.72 5.19 7.94
N TRP A 102 8.67 4.22 8.85
CA TRP A 102 9.86 3.50 9.31
C TRP A 102 10.37 2.53 8.23
N PHE A 103 9.46 1.82 7.58
CA PHE A 103 9.78 0.86 6.51
C PHE A 103 10.22 1.53 5.21
N ARG A 104 9.72 2.73 4.87
CA ARG A 104 10.22 3.61 3.79
C ARG A 104 11.75 3.63 3.73
N LYS A 105 12.40 3.85 4.88
CA LYS A 105 13.84 4.09 4.96
C LYS A 105 14.68 2.81 5.00
N ARG A 106 14.09 1.67 5.41
CA ARG A 106 14.83 0.43 5.71
C ARG A 106 14.49 -0.75 4.80
N ILE A 107 13.22 -0.94 4.46
CA ILE A 107 12.77 -2.04 3.60
C ILE A 107 12.58 -1.56 2.18
N LEU A 108 11.74 -0.55 1.95
CA LEU A 108 11.55 -0.02 0.58
C LEU A 108 12.87 0.59 0.07
N GLY A 109 13.55 1.42 0.86
CA GLY A 109 14.86 1.95 0.47
C GLY A 109 15.96 0.92 0.20
N SER A 110 15.89 -0.28 0.81
CA SER A 110 16.87 -1.34 0.57
C SER A 110 16.45 -2.25 -0.58
N ILE A 111 15.20 -2.75 -0.58
CA ILE A 111 14.66 -3.65 -1.60
C ILE A 111 14.57 -2.95 -2.95
N CYS A 112 14.07 -1.71 -2.99
CA CYS A 112 14.00 -0.94 -4.24
C CYS A 112 15.37 -0.55 -4.82
N ARG A 113 16.46 -0.69 -4.04
CA ARG A 113 17.84 -0.45 -4.49
C ARG A 113 18.59 -1.73 -4.86
N GLN A 114 18.02 -2.92 -4.69
CA GLN A 114 18.75 -4.19 -4.90
C GLN A 114 18.69 -4.74 -6.33
N ASP A 115 18.21 -4.00 -7.32
CA ASP A 115 18.33 -4.40 -8.74
C ASP A 115 19.65 -3.92 -9.39
N PHE A 116 20.79 -4.25 -8.79
CA PHE A 116 22.06 -4.30 -9.52
C PHE A 116 22.94 -5.44 -9.00
N PHE A 117 23.20 -6.39 -9.91
CA PHE A 117 23.97 -7.64 -9.80
C PHE A 117 23.22 -8.87 -9.27
N ILE A 118 22.56 -9.58 -10.18
CA ILE A 118 22.69 -11.04 -10.25
C ILE A 118 23.58 -11.32 -11.46
N ASN A 119 24.78 -11.84 -11.22
CA ASN A 119 25.63 -12.53 -12.18
C ASN A 119 26.03 -13.85 -11.53
#